data_AF-A0A812WHA5-F1
#
_entry.id   AF-A0A812WHA5-F1
#
_cell.length_a   1.000
_cell.length_b   1.000
_cell.length_c   1.000
_cell.angle_alpha   90.00
_cell.angle_beta   90.00
_cell.angle_gamma   90.00
#
_symmetry.space_group_name_H-M   'P 1'
#
loop_
_entity.id
_entity.type
_entity.pdbx_description
1 polymer ?
#
loop_
_entity_poly.entity_id
_entity_poly.type
_entity_poly.pdbx_seq_one_letter_code
_entity_poly.pdbx_strand_id
1 'polypeptide(L)' 'MASREEVQELDRKETMDILYEISTLLNTGLNKESLEALVGLCELGVNPEALAAAVKDLRTEAARLRSDASEAELRREA' A
#
# COMPACT_ATOMS: atom_id res chain seq x y z
N MET A 1 -5.49 -29.57 19.68
CA MET A 1 -5.20 -29.50 18.24
C MET A 1 -5.90 -28.26 17.74
N ALA A 2 -5.17 -27.31 17.15
CA ALA A 2 -5.80 -26.15 16.52
C ALA A 2 -6.74 -26.65 15.41
N SER A 3 -7.90 -26.02 15.31
CA SER A 3 -8.81 -26.24 14.19
C SER A 3 -8.13 -25.85 12.88
N ARG A 4 -8.56 -26.47 11.78
CA ARG A 4 -8.00 -26.20 10.45
C ARG A 4 -8.13 -24.73 10.05
N GLU A 5 -9.19 -24.07 10.48
CA GLU A 5 -9.44 -22.64 10.22
C GLU A 5 -8.44 -21.76 10.96
N GLU A 6 -8.09 -22.09 12.21
CA GLU A 6 -7.06 -21.37 12.97
C GLU A 6 -5.68 -21.48 12.31
N VAL A 7 -5.33 -22.67 11.78
CA VAL A 7 -4.05 -22.86 11.08
C VAL A 7 -4.00 -22.03 9.79
N GLN A 8 -5.08 -22.01 9.01
CA GLN A 8 -5.13 -21.23 7.76
C GLN A 8 -5.04 -19.72 8.01
N GLU A 9 -5.67 -19.22 9.07
CA GLU A 9 -5.59 -17.80 9.42
C GLU A 9 -4.19 -17.40 9.88
N LEU A 10 -3.49 -18.29 10.60
CA LEU A 10 -2.09 -18.09 10.97
C LEU A 10 -1.19 -18.03 9.73
N ASP A 11 -1.34 -18.98 8.80
CA ASP A 11 -0.54 -19.03 7.56
C ASP A 11 -0.73 -17.76 6.71
N ARG A 12 -1.98 -17.26 6.61
CA ARG A 12 -2.29 -16.01 5.89
C ARG A 12 -1.60 -14.81 6.52
N LYS A 13 -1.64 -14.72 7.85
CA LYS A 13 -1.02 -13.63 8.59
C LYS A 13 0.50 -13.67 8.46
N GLU A 14 1.11 -14.84 8.60
CA GLU A 14 2.55 -15.02 8.44
C GLU A 14 3.02 -14.65 7.03
N THR A 15 2.27 -15.08 6.00
CA THR A 15 2.54 -14.71 4.61
C THR A 15 2.53 -13.19 4.43
N MET A 16 1.53 -12.50 4.97
CA MET A 16 1.46 -11.04 4.90
C MET A 16 2.58 -10.34 5.67
N ASP A 17 2.99 -10.89 6.82
CA ASP A 17 4.10 -10.34 7.61
C ASP A 17 5.42 -10.45 6.83
N ILE A 18 5.67 -11.58 6.18
CA ILE A 18 6.85 -11.79 5.31
C ILE A 18 6.83 -10.80 4.12
N LEU A 19 5.69 -10.66 3.45
CA LEU A 19 5.56 -9.72 2.33
C LEU A 19 5.82 -8.27 2.76
N TYR A 20 5.36 -7.88 3.95
CA TYR A 20 5.60 -6.56 4.51
C TYR A 20 7.08 -6.33 4.86
N GLU A 21 7.77 -7.34 5.37
CA GLU A 21 9.20 -7.28 5.64
C GLU A 21 10.00 -7.11 4.35
N ILE A 22 9.69 -7.88 3.30
CA ILE A 22 10.29 -7.73 1.96
C ILE A 22 10.06 -6.31 1.43
N SER A 23 8.83 -5.80 1.52
CA SER A 23 8.47 -4.44 1.10
C SER A 23 9.27 -3.37 1.83
N THR A 24 9.51 -3.57 3.13
CA THR A 24 10.32 -2.67 3.96
C THR A 24 11.78 -2.71 3.55
N LEU A 25 12.36 -3.89 3.34
CA LEU A 25 13.74 -4.06 2.89
C LEU A 25 14.00 -3.41 1.52
N LEU A 26 13.01 -3.47 0.62
CA LEU A 26 13.07 -2.83 -0.69
C LEU A 26 12.68 -1.34 -0.65
N ASN A 27 12.35 -0.81 0.52
CA ASN A 27 11.98 0.59 0.74
C ASN A 27 10.88 1.09 -0.20
N THR A 28 9.83 0.28 -0.42
CA THR A 28 8.70 0.66 -1.30
C THR A 28 7.82 1.77 -0.69
N GLY A 29 7.95 1.99 0.62
CA GLY A 29 7.11 2.91 1.38
C GLY A 29 5.65 2.50 1.45
N LEU A 30 5.32 1.22 1.28
CA LEU A 30 3.96 0.70 1.50
C LEU A 30 3.74 0.41 2.98
N ASN A 31 2.60 0.85 3.52
CA ASN A 31 2.13 0.40 4.83
C ASN A 31 1.38 -0.94 4.68
N LYS A 32 1.11 -1.62 5.80
CA LYS A 32 0.51 -2.96 5.79
C LYS A 32 -0.86 -3.00 5.10
N GLU A 33 -1.72 -2.03 5.39
CA GLU A 33 -3.05 -1.92 4.79
C GLU A 33 -3.00 -1.72 3.26
N SER A 34 -2.09 -0.86 2.78
CA SER A 34 -1.89 -0.66 1.34
C SER A 34 -1.36 -1.93 0.68
N LEU A 35 -0.43 -2.63 1.32
CA LEU A 35 0.12 -3.87 0.79
C LEU A 35 -0.94 -4.96 0.69
N GLU A 36 -1.78 -5.12 1.72
CA GLU A 36 -2.91 -6.06 1.71
C GLU A 36 -3.87 -5.78 0.55
N ALA A 37 -4.20 -4.50 0.33
CA ALA A 37 -5.05 -4.10 -0.80
C ALA A 37 -4.41 -4.42 -2.16
N LEU A 38 -3.11 -4.13 -2.33
CA LEU A 38 -2.40 -4.41 -3.59
C LEU A 38 -2.29 -5.91 -3.87
N VAL A 39 -2.03 -6.72 -2.84
CA VAL A 39 -2.02 -8.18 -2.96
C VAL A 39 -3.40 -8.69 -3.37
N GLY A 40 -4.48 -8.21 -2.73
CA GLY A 40 -5.84 -8.57 -3.11
C GLY A 40 -6.19 -8.21 -4.57
N LEU A 41 -5.71 -7.07 -5.07
CA LEU A 41 -5.86 -6.71 -6.49
C LEU A 41 -5.09 -7.67 -7.41
N CYS A 42 -3.87 -8.05 -7.04
CA CYS A 42 -3.10 -9.05 -7.78
C CYS A 42 -3.80 -10.43 -7.79
N GLU A 43 -4.42 -10.84 -6.68
CA GLU A 43 -5.21 -12.08 -6.58
C GLU A 43 -6.43 -12.08 -7.51
N LEU A 44 -7.01 -10.89 -7.79
CA LEU A 44 -8.07 -10.70 -8.79
C LEU A 44 -7.56 -10.70 -10.24
N GLY A 45 -6.25 -10.88 -10.46
CA GLY A 45 -5.63 -10.93 -11.78
C GLY A 45 -5.24 -9.57 -12.35
N VAL A 46 -5.20 -8.51 -11.53
CA VAL A 46 -4.67 -7.21 -11.95
C VAL A 46 -3.17 -7.34 -12.24
N ASN A 47 -2.72 -6.73 -13.34
CA ASN A 47 -1.31 -6.73 -13.71
C ASN A 47 -0.47 -5.92 -12.68
N PRO A 48 0.56 -6.52 -12.06
CA PRO A 48 1.37 -5.85 -11.03
C PRO A 48 2.15 -4.63 -11.54
N GLU A 49 2.63 -4.65 -12.78
CA GLU A 49 3.39 -3.53 -13.35
C GLU A 49 2.51 -2.30 -13.57
N ALA A 50 1.31 -2.48 -14.11
CA ALA A 50 0.31 -1.44 -14.29
C ALA A 50 -0.19 -0.91 -12.94
N LEU A 51 -0.39 -1.79 -11.96
CA LEU A 51 -0.77 -1.40 -10.61
C LEU A 51 0.33 -0.55 -9.94
N ALA A 52 1.59 -0.94 -10.09
CA ALA A 52 2.71 -0.16 -9.58
C ALA A 52 2.81 1.23 -10.22
N ALA A 53 2.54 1.34 -11.54
CA ALA A 53 2.47 2.63 -12.22
C ALA A 53 1.34 3.51 -11.64
N ALA A 54 0.13 2.96 -11.52
CA ALA A 54 -1.01 3.68 -10.95
C ALA A 54 -0.75 4.17 -9.52
N VAL A 55 -0.12 3.36 -8.66
CA VAL A 55 0.25 3.76 -7.29
C VAL A 55 1.24 4.93 -7.29
N LYS A 56 2.22 4.93 -8.19
CA LYS A 56 3.20 6.03 -8.31
C LYS A 56 2.53 7.32 -8.76
N ASP A 57 1.63 7.24 -9.73
CA ASP A 57 0.90 8.40 -10.25
C ASP A 57 0.00 9.02 -9.15
N LEU A 58 -0.75 8.18 -8.43
CA LEU A 58 -1.59 8.62 -7.31
C LEU A 58 -0.78 9.27 -6.19
N ARG A 59 0.39 8.72 -5.84
CA ARG A 59 1.28 9.30 -4.82
C ARG A 59 1.80 10.67 -5.24
N THR A 60 2.18 10.80 -6.51
CA THR A 60 2.69 12.05 -7.09
C THR A 60 1.60 13.12 -7.08
N GLU A 61 0.40 12.77 -7.55
CA GLU A 61 -0.72 13.70 -7.59
C GLU A 61 -1.16 14.13 -6.18
N ALA A 62 -1.22 13.18 -5.22
CA ALA A 62 -1.53 13.51 -3.84
C ALA A 62 -0.50 14.44 -3.20
N ALA A 63 0.79 14.32 -3.56
CA ALA A 63 1.83 15.24 -3.10
C ALA A 63 1.64 16.65 -3.67
N ARG A 64 1.31 16.75 -4.97
CA ARG A 64 1.01 18.03 -5.63
C ARG A 64 -0.20 18.72 -5.01
N LEU A 65 -1.29 18.00 -4.79
CA LEU A 65 -2.49 18.56 -4.16
C LEU A 65 -2.21 19.09 -2.75
N ARG A 66 -1.34 18.42 -1.98
CA ARG A 66 -0.92 18.90 -0.66
C ARG A 66 -0.08 20.17 -0.72
N SER A 67 0.84 20.28 -1.69
CA SER A 67 1.63 21.51 -1.87
C SER A 67 0.76 22.68 -2.30
N ASP A 68 -0.16 22.44 -3.24
CA ASP A 68 -1.04 23.50 -3.74
C ASP A 68 -1.97 24.02 -2.62
N ALA A 69 -2.45 23.11 -1.76
CA ALA A 69 -3.25 23.47 -0.59
C ALA A 69 -2.48 24.33 0.41
N SER A 70 -1.23 23.96 0.74
CA SER A 70 -0.43 24.75 1.69
C SER A 70 -0.03 26.11 1.12
N GLU A 71 0.26 26.19 -0.18
CA GLU A 71 0.49 27.48 -0.84
C GLU A 71 -0.75 28.38 -0.84
N ALA A 72 -1.93 27.81 -1.07
CA ALA A 72 -3.18 28.55 -1.04
C ALA A 72 -3.50 29.09 0.36
N GLU A 73 -3.14 28.35 1.41
CA GLU A 73 -3.30 28.77 2.81
C GLU A 73 -2.34 29.91 3.18
N LEU A 74 -1.06 29.80 2.82
CA LEU A 74 -0.07 30.87 3.00
C LEU A 74 -0.47 32.16 2.26
N ARG A 75 -1.04 32.05 1.06
CA ARG A 75 -1.55 33.22 0.31
C ARG A 75 -2.79 33.86 0.93
N ARG A 76 -3.53 33.15 1.78
CA ARG A 76 -4.71 33.69 2.49
C ARG A 76 -4.33 34.43 3.76
N GLU A 77 -3.19 34.10 4.37
CA GLU A 77 -2.71 34.69 5.62
C GLU A 77 -1.76 35.90 5.40
N ALA A 78 -1.35 36.17 4.16
CA ALA A 78 -0.50 37.31 3.76
C ALA A 78 -1.33 38.46 3.16
#